data_AF-A0AA95K5I6-F1
#
_entry.id   AF-A0AA95K5I6-F1
#
_cell.length_a   1.000
_cell.length_b   1.000
_cell.length_c   1.000
_cell.angle_alpha   90.00
_cell.angle_beta   90.00
_cell.angle_gamma   90.00
#
_symmetry.space_group_name_H-M   'P 1'
#
loop_
_entity.id
_entity.type
_entity.pdbx_description
1 polymer ?
#
loop_
_entity_poly.entity_id
_entity_poly.type
_entity_poly.pdbx_seq_one_letter_code
_entity_poly.pdbx_strand_id
1 'polypeptide(L)' 'MKASLWGSREFEEGSIPDNRTIKRWIEVGKLKGKIVDGSIWVVSSERWGTDSIISSHVNELIRDS' A
#
# COMPACT_ATOMS: atom_id res chain seq x y z
N MET A 1 1.82 9.30 1.00
CA MET A 1 2.51 9.58 -0.28
C MET A 1 1.50 9.53 -1.43
N LYS A 2 1.74 10.23 -2.56
CA LYS A 2 0.84 10.16 -3.73
C LYS A 2 0.81 8.72 -4.28
N ALA A 3 -0.37 8.28 -4.73
CA ALA A 3 -0.57 6.94 -5.29
C ALA A 3 0.38 6.62 -6.45
N SER A 4 0.63 7.58 -7.35
CA SER A 4 1.58 7.40 -8.46
C SER A 4 3.00 7.11 -7.97
N LEU A 5 3.49 7.88 -6.99
CA LEU A 5 4.81 7.67 -6.41
C LEU A 5 4.92 6.34 -5.65
N TRP A 6 3.82 5.91 -5.02
CA TRP A 6 3.77 4.61 -4.35
C TRP A 6 3.79 3.47 -5.37
N GLY A 7 2.99 3.57 -6.43
CA GLY A 7 2.93 2.58 -7.51
C GLY A 7 4.30 2.38 -8.17
N SER A 8 4.99 3.46 -8.54
CA SER A 8 6.35 3.38 -9.12
C SER A 8 7.40 2.81 -8.17
N ARG A 9 7.16 2.86 -6.86
CA ARG A 9 8.08 2.30 -5.85
C ARG A 9 7.86 0.80 -5.65
N GLU A 10 6.62 0.33 -5.77
CA GLU A 10 6.24 -1.06 -5.47
C GLU A 10 6.20 -1.98 -6.71
N PHE A 11 6.04 -1.41 -7.90
CA PHE A 11 5.83 -2.16 -9.13
C PHE A 11 6.88 -1.82 -10.18
N GLU A 12 7.23 -2.81 -11.00
CA GLU A 12 8.10 -2.63 -12.15
C GLU A 12 7.40 -1.82 -13.25
N GLU A 13 8.18 -1.15 -14.08
CA GLU A 13 7.66 -0.39 -15.23
C GLU A 13 6.83 -1.32 -16.16
N GLY A 14 5.65 -0.85 -16.57
CA GLY A 14 4.67 -1.66 -17.32
C GLY A 14 3.73 -2.51 -16.45
N SER A 15 4.04 -2.71 -15.17
CA SER A 15 3.15 -3.37 -14.19
C SER A 15 2.51 -2.42 -13.18
N ILE A 16 2.83 -1.12 -13.27
CA ILE A 16 2.32 -0.09 -12.35
C ILE A 16 0.79 0.03 -12.52
N PRO A 17 0.01 -0.17 -11.44
CA PRO A 17 -1.44 -0.03 -11.49
C PRO A 17 -1.85 1.42 -11.71
N ASP A 18 -2.95 1.62 -12.44
CA ASP A 18 -3.52 2.94 -12.63
C ASP A 18 -4.13 3.49 -11.32
N ASN A 19 -4.35 4.81 -11.28
CA ASN A 19 -4.96 5.47 -10.13
C ASN A 19 -6.35 4.89 -9.79
N ARG A 20 -7.11 4.45 -10.79
CA ARG A 20 -8.44 3.84 -10.57
C ARG A 20 -8.33 2.52 -9.79
N THR A 21 -7.34 1.72 -10.11
CA THR A 21 -7.05 0.45 -9.44
C THR A 21 -6.58 0.68 -8.01
N ILE A 22 -5.63 1.60 -7.80
CA ILE A 22 -5.15 1.95 -6.45
C ILE A 22 -6.29 2.51 -5.59
N LYS A 23 -7.12 3.40 -6.16
CA LYS A 23 -8.33 3.90 -5.50
C LYS A 23 -9.23 2.75 -5.06
N ARG A 24 -9.51 1.80 -5.96
CA ARG A 24 -10.36 0.65 -5.65
C ARG A 24 -9.77 -0.19 -4.53
N TRP A 25 -8.46 -0.40 -4.48
CA TRP A 25 -7.81 -1.14 -3.39
C TRP A 25 -7.97 -0.45 -2.03
N ILE A 26 -7.90 0.87 -1.99
CA ILE A 26 -8.16 1.64 -0.77
C ILE A 26 -9.62 1.51 -0.34
N GLU A 27 -10.56 1.64 -1.28
CA GLU A 27 -12.00 1.52 -1.00
C GLU A 27 -12.41 0.15 -0.48
N VAL A 28 -11.81 -0.93 -1.02
CA VAL A 28 -12.10 -2.31 -0.58
C VAL A 28 -11.21 -2.77 0.58
N GLY A 29 -10.39 -1.86 1.15
CA GLY A 29 -9.54 -2.15 2.31
C GLY A 29 -8.32 -3.03 2.03
N LYS A 30 -7.97 -3.29 0.76
CA LYS A 30 -6.76 -4.04 0.37
C LYS A 30 -5.47 -3.25 0.49
N LEU A 31 -5.55 -1.92 0.59
CA LEU A 31 -4.41 -1.02 0.70
C LEU A 31 -4.75 0.12 1.65
N LYS A 32 -3.88 0.44 2.62
CA LYS A 32 -4.15 1.58 3.51
C LYS A 32 -3.87 2.91 2.80
N GLY A 33 -4.91 3.73 2.69
CA GLY A 33 -4.83 5.04 2.06
C GLY A 33 -6.06 5.90 2.33
N LYS A 34 -6.05 7.10 1.74
CA LYS A 34 -7.15 8.05 1.76
C LYS A 34 -7.32 8.71 0.41
N ILE A 35 -8.56 9.08 0.09
CA ILE A 35 -8.91 9.89 -1.06
C ILE A 35 -9.25 11.29 -0.52
N VAL A 36 -8.52 12.31 -0.96
CA VAL A 36 -8.67 13.70 -0.51
C VAL A 36 -8.74 14.58 -1.75
N ASP A 37 -9.85 15.29 -1.94
CA ASP A 37 -10.10 16.20 -3.09
C ASP A 37 -9.76 15.56 -4.45
N GLY A 38 -10.20 14.31 -4.64
CA GLY A 38 -9.95 13.53 -5.87
C GLY A 38 -8.51 13.01 -6.01
N SER A 39 -7.60 13.41 -5.13
CA SER A 39 -6.24 12.88 -5.06
C SER A 39 -6.19 11.62 -4.20
N ILE A 40 -5.40 10.65 -4.65
CA ILE A 40 -5.26 9.35 -3.96
C ILE A 40 -3.94 9.32 -3.23
N TRP A 41 -4.01 9.06 -1.93
CA TRP A 41 -2.88 9.02 -1.02
C TRP A 41 -2.77 7.64 -0.40
N VAL A 42 -1.57 7.07 -0.44
CA VAL A 42 -1.24 5.79 0.20
C VAL A 42 -0.39 6.06 1.44
N VAL A 43 -0.61 5.30 2.51
CA VAL A 43 0.25 5.38 3.71
C VAL A 43 1.67 4.98 3.30
N SER A 44 2.68 5.77 3.68
CA SER A 44 4.05 5.58 3.17
C SER A 44 4.68 4.24 3.57
N SER A 45 4.24 3.64 4.68
CA SER A 45 4.71 2.35 5.17
C SER A 45 4.05 1.15 4.48
N GLU A 46 2.98 1.34 3.71
CA GLU A 46 2.32 0.23 3.00
C GLU A 46 3.23 -0.34 1.93
N ARG A 47 3.29 -1.66 1.86
CA ARG A 47 4.03 -2.40 0.86
C ARG A 47 3.09 -3.36 0.16
N TRP A 48 3.21 -3.47 -1.16
CA TRP A 48 2.31 -4.34 -1.90
C TRP A 48 2.58 -5.81 -1.59
N GLY A 49 1.51 -6.59 -1.41
CA GLY A 49 1.62 -8.04 -1.13
C GLY A 49 2.16 -8.40 0.26
N THR A 50 2.52 -7.42 1.08
CA THR A 50 2.87 -7.65 2.49
C THR A 50 1.63 -7.35 3.30
N ASP A 51 0.94 -8.39 3.77
CA ASP A 51 -0.19 -8.20 4.66
C ASP A 51 0.33 -7.53 5.93
N SER A 52 -0.05 -6.27 6.13
CA SER A 52 0.51 -5.42 7.19
C SER A 52 0.37 -6.02 8.60
N ILE A 53 -0.56 -6.97 8.77
CA ILE A 53 -0.81 -7.73 10.00
C ILE A 53 0.23 -8.84 10.20
N ILE A 54 0.69 -9.48 9.12
CA ILE A 54 1.68 -10.56 9.19
C ILE A 54 3.06 -10.00 9.56
N SER A 55 3.44 -8.85 8.98
CA SER A 55 4.74 -8.24 9.29
C SER A 55 4.84 -7.74 10.73
N SER A 56 3.74 -7.31 11.37
CA SER A 56 3.76 -6.93 12.78
C SER A 56 3.87 -8.15 13.69
N HIS A 57 3.11 -9.21 13.42
CA HIS A 57 3.16 -10.47 14.21
C HIS A 57 4.52 -11.16 14.11
N VAL A 58 5.14 -11.20 12.93
CA VAL A 58 6.49 -11.80 12.78
C VAL A 58 7.54 -10.98 13.54
N ASN A 59 7.44 -9.64 13.54
CA ASN A 59 8.34 -8.79 14.30
C ASN A 59 8.17 -8.94 15.83
N GLU A 60 6.95 -9.21 16.31
CA GLU A 60 6.73 -9.57 17.72
C GLU A 60 7.38 -10.92 18.06
N LEU A 61 7.20 -11.94 17.22
CA LEU A 61 7.80 -13.27 17.43
C LEU A 61 9.34 -13.25 17.43
N ILE A 62 9.96 -12.41 16.60
CA ILE A 62 11.44 -12.26 16.55
C ILE A 62 11.98 -11.57 17.82
N ARG A 63 11.20 -10.69 18.46
CA ARG A 63 11.64 -9.97 19.66
C ARG A 63 11.53 -10.80 20.95
N ASP A 64 10.66 -11.80 20.94
CA ASP A 64 10.44 -12.70 22.08
C ASP A 64 11.34 -13.97 22.04
N SER A 65 12.29 -14.04 21.09
CA SER A 65 13.23 -15.17 20.90
C SER A 65 14.64 -14.90 21.47
#